data_AF-A0A7Y5LA31-F1
#
_entry.id   AF-A0A7Y5LA31-F1
#
_cell.length_a   1.000
_cell.length_b   1.000
_cell.length_c   1.000
_cell.angle_alpha   90.00
_cell.angle_beta   90.00
_cell.angle_gamma   90.00
#
_symmetry.space_group_name_H-M   'P 1'
#
loop_
_entity.id
_entity.type
_entity.pdbx_description
1 polymer ?
#
loop_
_entity_poly.entity_id
_entity_poly.type
_entity_poly.pdbx_seq_one_letter_code
_entity_poly.pdbx_strand_id
1 'polypeptide(L)'
;HQRKGLKKSQLILDHMGSTELAANLFRATQTEEKLRRENILGKDKANLTHRQVGAKVRQTIKELGGTMPEDLPSAVSIKKLKKKKPRELK
;
A
#
# COMPACT_ATOMS: atom_id res chain seq x y z
N HIS A 1 -4.89 -3.82 -10.10
CA HIS A 1 -5.32 -3.20 -11.37
C HIS A 1 -6.83 -3.20 -11.59
N GLN A 2 -7.50 -4.36 -11.66
CA GLN A 2 -8.94 -4.42 -11.98
C GLN A 2 -9.83 -3.61 -11.02
N ARG A 3 -9.70 -3.81 -9.70
CA ARG A 3 -10.44 -3.03 -8.68
C ARG A 3 -10.23 -1.50 -8.78
N LYS A 4 -9.08 -1.10 -9.33
CA LYS A 4 -8.63 0.30 -9.45
C LYS A 4 -8.88 0.89 -10.85
N GLY A 5 -9.46 0.12 -11.78
CA GLY A 5 -9.69 0.54 -13.17
C GLY A 5 -8.40 0.84 -13.97
N LEU A 6 -7.25 0.30 -13.55
CA LEU A 6 -5.95 0.58 -14.20
C LEU A 6 -5.66 -0.40 -15.33
N LYS A 7 -5.14 0.13 -16.46
CA LYS A 7 -4.61 -0.69 -17.57
C LYS A 7 -3.37 -1.47 -17.10
N LYS A 8 -3.10 -2.63 -17.69
CA LYS A 8 -1.93 -3.48 -17.36
C LYS A 8 -0.59 -2.72 -17.47
N SER A 9 -0.49 -1.75 -18.38
CA SER A 9 0.69 -0.91 -18.59
C SER A 9 0.88 0.19 -17.54
N GLN A 10 -0.12 0.47 -16.70
CA GLN A 10 -0.01 1.47 -15.64
C GLN A 10 0.57 0.84 -14.37
N LEU A 11 1.59 1.46 -13.79
CA LEU A 11 2.14 1.00 -12.51
C LEU A 11 1.20 1.39 -11.38
N ILE A 12 0.79 0.44 -10.55
CA ILE A 12 -0.17 0.70 -9.47
C ILE A 12 0.37 1.72 -8.46
N LEU A 13 1.67 1.62 -8.11
CA LEU A 13 2.34 2.54 -7.18
C LEU A 13 2.34 3.99 -7.67
N ASP A 14 2.37 4.22 -8.99
CA ASP A 14 2.29 5.57 -9.56
C ASP A 14 0.89 6.20 -9.36
N HIS A 15 -0.12 5.40 -9.01
CA HIS A 15 -1.53 5.75 -8.94
C HIS A 15 -2.14 5.57 -7.53
N MET A 16 -1.32 5.35 -6.51
CA MET A 16 -1.79 5.24 -5.13
C MET A 16 -1.92 6.62 -4.47
N GLY A 17 -3.01 6.85 -3.74
CA GLY A 17 -3.17 8.02 -2.89
C GLY A 17 -2.35 7.92 -1.60
N SER A 18 -2.19 9.03 -0.88
CA SER A 18 -1.45 9.09 0.39
C SER A 18 -1.98 8.08 1.43
N THR A 19 -3.30 7.95 1.57
CA THR A 19 -3.93 6.99 2.49
C THR A 19 -3.62 5.54 2.14
N GLU A 20 -3.64 5.20 0.85
CA GLU A 20 -3.32 3.84 0.38
C GLU A 20 -1.83 3.52 0.60
N LEU A 21 -0.96 4.49 0.32
CA LEU A 21 0.48 4.38 0.58
C LEU A 21 0.77 4.23 2.07
N ALA A 22 0.10 5.02 2.92
CA ALA A 22 0.25 4.93 4.37
C ALA A 22 -0.16 3.55 4.89
N ALA A 23 -1.29 3.00 4.42
CA ALA A 23 -1.71 1.65 4.80
C ALA A 23 -0.72 0.57 4.32
N ASN A 24 -0.18 0.71 3.10
CA ASN A 24 0.83 -0.21 2.56
C ASN A 24 2.14 -0.16 3.36
N LEU A 25 2.64 1.05 3.65
CA LEU A 25 3.84 1.27 4.43
C LEU A 25 3.67 0.72 5.85
N PHE A 26 2.54 1.02 6.49
CA PHE A 26 2.24 0.54 7.84
C PHE A 26 2.21 -0.99 7.90
N ARG A 27 1.56 -1.66 6.94
CA ARG A 27 1.60 -3.13 6.86
C ARG A 27 3.03 -3.65 6.72
N ALA A 28 3.85 -3.03 5.86
CA ALA A 28 5.21 -3.46 5.62
C ALA A 28 6.08 -3.33 6.87
N THR A 29 6.03 -2.17 7.55
CA THR A 29 6.81 -1.93 8.77
C THR A 29 6.36 -2.85 9.90
N GLN A 30 5.06 -3.01 10.13
CA GLN A 30 4.56 -3.94 11.16
C GLN A 30 4.91 -5.41 10.85
N THR A 31 5.00 -5.78 9.57
CA THR A 31 5.47 -7.11 9.18
C THR A 31 6.94 -7.27 9.51
N GLU A 32 7.80 -6.32 9.11
CA GLU A 32 9.24 -6.37 9.38
C GLU A 32 9.53 -6.49 10.88
N GLU A 33 8.88 -5.65 11.69
CA GLU A 33 9.01 -5.68 13.14
C GLU A 33 8.58 -7.04 13.73
N LYS A 34 7.47 -7.61 13.25
CA LYS A 34 7.01 -8.93 13.69
C LYS A 34 7.97 -10.05 13.28
N LEU A 35 8.50 -10.02 12.06
CA LEU A 35 9.48 -11.01 11.58
C LEU A 35 10.74 -11.00 12.45
N ARG A 36 11.26 -9.80 12.78
CA ARG A 36 12.42 -9.65 13.66
C ARG A 36 12.14 -10.13 15.08
N ARG A 37 11.06 -9.63 15.70
CA ARG A 37 10.72 -9.94 17.09
C ARG A 37 10.50 -11.44 17.34
N GLU A 38 9.89 -12.13 16.38
CA GLU A 38 9.56 -13.56 16.50
C GLU A 38 10.59 -14.47 15.81
N ASN A 39 11.72 -13.92 15.35
CA ASN A 39 12.77 -14.64 14.61
C ASN A 39 12.23 -15.53 13.48
N ILE A 40 11.27 -15.00 12.72
CA ILE A 40 10.59 -15.74 11.67
C ILE A 40 11.48 -15.77 10.42
N LEU A 41 12.01 -16.94 10.11
CA LEU A 41 12.87 -17.19 8.95
C LEU A 41 12.16 -18.02 7.89
N GLY A 42 12.61 -17.84 6.64
CA GLY A 42 12.10 -18.57 5.48
C GLY A 42 10.93 -17.88 4.77
N LYS A 43 10.91 -18.01 3.45
CA LYS A 43 9.96 -17.34 2.55
C LYS A 43 8.51 -17.61 2.91
N ASP A 44 8.15 -18.87 3.17
CA ASP A 44 6.75 -19.26 3.38
C ASP A 44 6.19 -18.70 4.69
N LYS A 45 6.97 -18.77 5.78
CA LYS A 45 6.59 -18.18 7.06
C LYS A 45 6.51 -16.65 6.95
N ALA A 46 7.46 -16.01 6.26
CA ALA A 46 7.43 -14.57 6.06
C ALA A 46 6.18 -14.12 5.28
N ASN A 47 5.80 -14.86 4.23
CA ASN A 47 4.59 -14.61 3.45
C ASN A 47 3.31 -14.79 4.30
N LEU A 48 3.26 -15.82 5.14
CA LEU A 48 2.14 -16.04 6.05
C LEU A 48 2.00 -14.89 7.05
N THR A 49 3.10 -14.48 7.69
CA THR A 49 3.13 -13.35 8.62
C THR A 49 2.69 -12.06 7.95
N HIS A 50 3.22 -11.74 6.76
CA HIS A 50 2.81 -10.56 6.00
C HIS A 50 1.30 -10.57 5.67
N ARG A 51 0.75 -11.74 5.32
CA ARG A 51 -0.69 -11.90 5.07
C ARG A 51 -1.53 -11.65 6.32
N GLN A 52 -1.11 -12.19 7.47
CA GLN A 52 -1.80 -12.03 8.76
C GLN A 52 -1.78 -10.56 9.22
N VAL A 53 -0.62 -9.92 9.17
CA VAL A 53 -0.48 -8.49 9.49
C VAL A 53 -1.38 -7.65 8.56
N GLY A 54 -1.33 -7.92 7.25
CA GLY A 54 -2.20 -7.23 6.29
C GLY A 54 -3.70 -7.42 6.56
N ALA A 55 -4.12 -8.60 7.03
CA ALA A 55 -5.51 -8.84 7.43
C ALA A 55 -5.89 -8.02 8.67
N LYS A 56 -5.00 -7.95 9.67
CA LYS A 56 -5.23 -7.15 10.88
C LYS A 56 -5.32 -5.66 10.57
N VAL A 57 -4.45 -5.14 9.69
CA VAL A 57 -4.51 -3.74 9.24
C VAL A 57 -5.86 -3.43 8.59
N ARG A 58 -6.35 -4.28 7.67
CA ARG A 58 -7.67 -4.09 7.06
C ARG A 58 -8.80 -4.15 8.08
N GLN A 59 -8.73 -5.08 9.02
CA GLN A 59 -9.71 -5.20 10.10
C GLN A 59 -9.78 -3.92 10.93
N THR A 60 -8.64 -3.35 11.32
CA THR A 60 -8.60 -2.09 12.07
C THR A 60 -9.14 -0.91 11.26
N ILE A 61 -8.81 -0.81 9.96
CA ILE A 61 -9.39 0.24 9.10
C ILE A 61 -10.92 0.10 9.08
N LYS A 62 -11.46 -1.12 9.00
CA LYS A 62 -12.90 -1.38 9.01
C LYS A 62 -13.54 -1.02 10.35
N GLU A 63 -12.91 -1.37 11.46
CA GLU A 63 -13.37 -1.06 12.83
C GLU A 63 -13.42 0.45 13.08
N LEU A 64 -12.48 1.21 12.50
CA LEU A 64 -12.46 2.67 12.57
C LEU A 64 -13.43 3.34 11.57
N GLY A 65 -14.21 2.58 10.80
CA GLY A 65 -15.13 3.10 9.79
C GLY A 65 -14.43 3.66 8.54
N GLY A 66 -13.16 3.32 8.32
CA GLY A 66 -12.38 3.78 7.17
C GLY A 66 -12.64 2.97 5.89
N THR A 67 -12.42 3.60 4.74
CA THR A 67 -12.46 2.94 3.43
C THR A 67 -11.28 2.01 3.24
N MET A 68 -11.53 0.80 2.73
CA MET A 68 -10.46 -0.16 2.46
C MET A 68 -9.45 0.37 1.43
N PRO A 69 -8.14 0.11 1.61
CA PRO A 69 -7.12 0.59 0.68
C PRO A 69 -7.37 0.20 -0.78
N GLU A 70 -7.87 -1.01 -1.01
CA GLU A 70 -8.24 -1.51 -2.35
C GLU A 70 -9.42 -0.77 -3.01
N ASP A 71 -10.27 -0.14 -2.22
CA ASP A 71 -11.50 0.54 -2.67
C ASP A 71 -11.32 2.07 -2.73
N LEU A 72 -10.18 2.59 -2.25
CA LEU A 72 -9.82 3.99 -2.43
C LEU A 72 -9.73 4.35 -3.92
N PRO A 73 -10.12 5.57 -4.33
CA PRO A 73 -9.99 6.00 -5.71
C PRO A 73 -8.52 6.02 -6.15
N SER A 74 -8.28 5.70 -7.43
CA SER A 74 -6.95 5.81 -8.02
C SER A 74 -6.51 7.27 -8.12
N ALA A 75 -5.33 7.59 -7.61
CA ALA A 75 -4.75 8.91 -7.74
C ALA A 75 -4.26 9.20 -9.17
N VAL A 76 -4.08 10.48 -9.48
CA VAL A 76 -3.42 10.91 -10.71
C VAL A 76 -1.99 10.41 -10.72
N SER A 77 -1.55 9.87 -11.86
CA SER A 77 -0.19 9.33 -11.99
C SER A 77 0.88 10.34 -11.57
N ILE A 78 1.83 9.94 -10.74
CA ILE A 78 3.01 10.74 -10.38
C ILE A 78 3.74 11.26 -11.64
N LYS A 79 3.79 10.45 -12.72
CA LYS A 79 4.40 10.86 -14.00
C LYS A 79 3.69 12.05 -14.64
N LYS A 80 2.36 12.13 -14.54
CA LYS A 80 1.59 13.28 -15.02
C LYS A 80 1.84 14.51 -14.14
N LEU A 81 1.97 14.31 -12.83
CA LEU A 81 2.28 15.40 -11.89
C LEU A 81 3.67 15.99 -12.13
N LYS A 82 4.70 15.15 -12.32
CA LYS A 82 6.07 15.58 -12.66
C LYS A 82 6.11 16.40 -13.95
N LYS A 83 5.37 16.01 -14.98
CA LYS A 83 5.27 16.76 -16.24
C LYS A 83 4.57 18.12 -16.09
N LYS A 84 3.63 18.25 -15.15
CA LYS A 84 2.90 19.51 -14.88
C LYS A 84 3.68 20.50 -14.00
N LYS A 85 4.63 20.04 -13.18
CA LYS A 85 5.42 20.89 -12.27
C LYS A 85 6.94 20.87 -12.53
N PRO A 86 7.47 21.27 -13.72
CA PRO A 86 8.91 21.48 -13.87
C PRO A 86 9.43 22.75 -13.17
N ARG A 87 8.56 23.69 -12.75
CA ARG A 87 8.95 25.07 -12.40
C ARG A 87 8.85 25.47 -10.92
N GLU A 88 8.32 24.63 -10.04
CA GLU A 88 8.10 25.00 -8.62
C GLU A 88 9.00 24.24 -7.63
N LEU A 89 9.88 23.36 -8.13
CA LEU A 89 10.88 22.67 -7.32
C LEU A 89 12.24 23.29 -7.63
N LYS A 90 12.47 24.50 -7.11
CA LYS A 90 13.80 25.08 -6.92
C LYS A 90 14.02 25.25 -5.43
#